data_AF-A0A354HRY1-F1
#
_entry.id   AF-A0A354HRY1-F1
#
_cell.length_a   1.000
_cell.length_b   1.000
_cell.length_c   1.000
_cell.angle_alpha   90.00
_cell.angle_beta   90.00
_cell.angle_gamma   90.00
#
_symmetry.space_group_name_H-M   'P 1'
#
loop_
_entity.id
_entity.type
_entity.pdbx_description
1 polymer ?
#
loop_
_entity_poly.entity_id
_entity_poly.type
_entity_poly.pdbx_seq_one_letter_code
_entity_poly.pdbx_strand_id
1 'polypeptide(L)'
;MGIAFLLGFGIKAGIFPLHIWLPKAHPVAPTPASALLSGIMIKTGAYGLFRVFYSVIAPAGQNGAGAVFFGSTLLGLGLITMVLGAFLALQQRQAKKTLAYSSVSQIGYIVMGLGAAVLPFGHDLYGVSGMLFHILNHAVFKTTLFLCVGAIYVYTHSLEFDQLGGLLKKYPLVTFAFVIGALGITGMPGFNGYGSKTFLHHALTDLYSANPSWLLWLAEKLFVLASALTICYFVKLFVNIFLGEKDWSRLPARMALSLQLPLVLGAAAVIYIGIFPQHTARAVIIPAMKAIGFDQISLEHVAGINVWNGHDLSSMAITIAVAAAILLLVYRFKIDNLKFPPWLSLERLLYLPAARGFMGLCQGPVAYADSLVNGIYYGFGGLFLGICKHSARIDGAIDSLYRKAGTGSVKLIGATGLLDKRVNDLYSVLGKGSLKGFGKLAAWDRNLDELYKNLGLVFTRAIGKLDAVDRKLTETPVQPEDKREWLGRMQRAMANFSGKIFNLNVEVLVAALALGVVVLIFVFYGFLGGKMN
;
A
#
# COMPACT_ATOMS: atom_id res chain seq x y z
N MET A 1 -12.10 20.59 6.14
CA MET A 1 -10.78 20.25 6.70
C MET A 1 -10.87 19.33 7.93
N GLY A 2 -11.57 19.69 9.02
CA GLY A 2 -11.65 18.86 10.24
C GLY A 2 -12.11 17.41 10.03
N ILE A 3 -13.10 17.17 9.17
CA ILE A 3 -13.55 15.80 8.82
C ILE A 3 -12.43 14.98 8.15
N ALA A 4 -11.61 15.60 7.28
CA ALA A 4 -10.50 14.89 6.64
C ALA A 4 -9.43 14.47 7.67
N PHE A 5 -9.14 15.33 8.65
CA PHE A 5 -8.27 14.96 9.77
C PHE A 5 -8.87 13.87 10.64
N LEU A 6 -10.18 13.93 10.92
CA LEU A 6 -10.89 12.87 11.65
C LEU A 6 -10.75 11.52 10.94
N LEU A 7 -10.95 11.50 9.62
CA LEU A 7 -10.82 10.28 8.82
C LEU A 7 -9.37 9.78 8.79
N GLY A 8 -8.39 10.64 8.48
CA GLY A 8 -6.99 10.23 8.38
C GLY A 8 -6.41 9.72 9.69
N PHE A 9 -6.55 10.49 10.77
CA PHE A 9 -6.09 10.07 12.08
C PHE A 9 -6.97 8.97 12.69
N GLY A 10 -8.27 8.95 12.36
CA GLY A 10 -9.20 7.88 12.76
C GLY A 10 -8.84 6.52 12.15
N ILE A 11 -8.44 6.47 10.87
CA ILE A 11 -7.86 5.27 10.25
C ILE A 11 -6.63 4.84 11.04
N LYS A 12 -5.70 5.75 11.31
CA LYS A 12 -4.44 5.43 12.00
C LYS A 12 -4.66 4.95 13.45
N ALA A 13 -5.62 5.55 14.16
CA ALA A 13 -6.00 5.14 15.50
C ALA A 13 -6.78 3.82 15.51
N GLY A 14 -7.48 3.50 14.41
CA GLY A 14 -8.35 2.34 14.31
C GLY A 14 -9.68 2.54 15.03
N ILE A 15 -10.31 3.71 14.85
CA ILE A 15 -11.68 3.96 15.34
C ILE A 15 -12.70 3.24 14.47
N PHE A 16 -13.88 2.94 14.99
CA PHE A 16 -14.99 2.44 14.18
C PHE A 16 -15.50 3.52 13.22
N PRO A 17 -15.84 3.20 11.96
CA PRO A 17 -15.75 1.89 11.29
C PRO A 17 -14.38 1.60 10.64
N LEU A 18 -13.41 2.51 10.77
CA LEU A 18 -12.08 2.55 10.15
C LEU A 18 -11.05 1.51 10.70
N HIS A 19 -11.43 0.73 11.71
CA HIS A 19 -10.57 -0.19 12.45
C HIS A 19 -10.19 -1.50 11.74
N ILE A 20 -10.75 -1.80 10.56
CA ILE A 20 -10.70 -3.14 9.94
C ILE A 20 -9.29 -3.68 9.69
N TRP A 21 -8.32 -2.77 9.48
CA TRP A 21 -6.94 -3.12 9.22
C TRP A 21 -6.25 -3.70 10.46
N LEU A 22 -6.64 -3.30 11.67
CA LEU A 22 -5.96 -3.67 12.91
C LEU A 22 -6.07 -5.19 13.20
N PRO A 23 -7.27 -5.81 13.16
CA PRO A 23 -7.43 -7.25 13.37
C PRO A 23 -6.94 -8.10 12.19
N LYS A 24 -6.71 -7.51 11.01
CA LYS A 24 -6.12 -8.20 9.85
C LYS A 24 -4.58 -8.16 9.90
N ALA A 25 -3.98 -7.07 10.37
CA ALA A 25 -2.53 -6.90 10.43
C ALA A 25 -1.86 -7.67 11.59
N HIS A 26 -2.45 -7.68 12.78
CA HIS A 26 -1.84 -8.31 13.95
C HIS A 26 -1.59 -9.83 13.84
N PRO A 27 -2.54 -10.65 13.34
CA PRO A 27 -2.34 -12.08 13.23
C PRO A 27 -1.15 -12.47 12.35
N VAL A 28 -0.92 -11.73 11.26
CA VAL A 28 0.14 -12.00 10.29
C VAL A 28 1.49 -11.38 10.67
N ALA A 29 1.49 -10.34 11.49
CA ALA A 29 2.72 -9.68 11.91
C ALA A 29 3.50 -10.50 12.96
N PRO A 30 4.85 -10.47 12.91
CA PRO A 30 5.69 -10.95 14.00
C PRO A 30 5.26 -10.32 15.33
N THR A 31 5.32 -11.09 16.42
CA THR A 31 4.74 -10.64 17.68
C THR A 31 5.39 -9.39 18.28
N PRO A 32 6.73 -9.20 18.20
CA PRO A 32 7.35 -7.94 18.61
C PRO A 32 6.83 -6.74 17.80
N ALA A 33 6.62 -6.91 16.49
CA ALA A 33 6.03 -5.88 15.64
C ALA A 33 4.59 -5.58 16.04
N SER A 34 3.79 -6.61 16.40
CA SER A 34 2.44 -6.40 16.96
C SER A 34 2.45 -5.63 18.28
N ALA A 35 3.43 -5.89 19.15
CA ALA A 35 3.57 -5.19 20.41
C ALA A 35 3.88 -3.69 20.20
N LEU A 36 4.73 -3.35 19.23
CA LEU A 36 5.01 -1.95 18.84
C LEU A 36 3.83 -1.30 18.11
N LEU A 37 3.14 -2.05 17.24
CA LEU A 37 2.00 -1.57 16.48
C LEU A 37 0.85 -1.16 17.42
N SER A 38 0.57 -1.98 18.43
CA SER A 38 -0.42 -1.62 19.45
C SER A 38 0.13 -0.59 20.44
N GLY A 39 1.39 -0.73 20.86
CA GLY A 39 2.04 0.13 21.85
C GLY A 39 2.18 1.58 21.42
N ILE A 40 2.60 1.83 20.17
CA ILE A 40 3.03 3.14 19.66
C ILE A 40 2.26 3.54 18.39
N MET A 41 2.13 2.65 17.40
CA MET A 41 1.63 3.06 16.08
C MET A 41 0.20 3.61 16.10
N ILE A 42 -0.72 2.98 16.85
CA ILE A 42 -2.09 3.49 16.99
C ILE A 42 -2.18 4.73 17.91
N LYS A 43 -1.14 4.99 18.74
CA LYS A 43 -1.06 6.20 19.57
C LYS A 43 -0.72 7.43 18.73
N THR A 44 -0.02 7.28 17.60
CA THR A 44 0.22 8.43 16.71
C THR A 44 -1.08 8.93 16.08
N GLY A 45 -2.03 8.04 15.80
CA GLY A 45 -3.40 8.41 15.41
C GLY A 45 -4.13 9.14 16.52
N ALA A 46 -4.12 8.61 17.74
CA ALA A 46 -4.74 9.27 18.90
C ALA A 46 -4.13 10.65 19.20
N TYR A 47 -2.80 10.79 19.10
CA TYR A 47 -2.09 12.05 19.24
C TYR A 47 -2.48 13.05 18.14
N GLY A 48 -2.60 12.60 16.89
CA GLY A 48 -3.07 13.45 15.79
C GLY A 48 -4.49 13.95 16.00
N LEU A 49 -5.41 13.08 16.47
CA LEU A 49 -6.76 13.49 16.87
C LEU A 49 -6.70 14.54 18.00
N PHE A 50 -5.92 14.28 19.04
CA PHE A 50 -5.74 15.21 20.16
C PHE A 50 -5.25 16.58 19.68
N ARG A 51 -4.15 16.63 18.92
CA ARG A 51 -3.57 17.88 18.43
C ARG A 51 -4.52 18.67 17.54
N VAL A 52 -5.27 18.01 16.66
CA VAL A 52 -6.21 18.71 15.77
C VAL A 52 -7.44 19.18 16.53
N PHE A 53 -8.10 18.29 17.27
CA PHE A 53 -9.42 18.61 17.83
C PHE A 53 -9.34 19.41 19.11
N TYR A 54 -8.38 19.12 19.98
CA TYR A 54 -8.21 19.83 21.24
C TYR A 54 -7.29 21.06 21.10
N SER A 55 -6.17 20.97 20.39
CA SER A 55 -5.24 22.11 20.32
C SER A 55 -5.55 23.15 19.23
N VAL A 56 -6.23 22.77 18.13
CA VAL A 56 -6.47 23.66 16.99
C VAL A 56 -7.94 24.03 16.82
N ILE A 57 -8.84 23.05 16.81
CA ILE A 57 -10.26 23.26 16.49
C ILE A 57 -11.05 23.77 17.69
N ALA A 58 -10.81 23.22 18.87
CA ALA A 58 -11.46 23.61 20.11
C ALA A 58 -10.40 23.87 21.20
N PRO A 59 -9.55 24.91 21.05
CA PRO A 59 -8.63 25.29 22.11
C PRO A 59 -9.42 25.57 23.40
N ALA A 60 -8.81 25.27 24.55
CA ALA A 60 -9.41 25.49 25.86
C ALA A 60 -10.01 26.91 25.97
N GLY A 61 -11.28 26.99 26.37
CA GLY A 61 -12.04 28.24 26.50
C GLY A 61 -12.81 28.70 25.26
N GLN A 62 -12.72 28.01 24.11
CA GLN A 62 -13.52 28.34 22.92
C GLN A 62 -14.77 27.45 22.78
N ASN A 63 -15.92 27.98 23.18
CA ASN A 63 -17.22 27.30 23.14
C ASN A 63 -17.94 27.47 21.78
N GLY A 64 -17.26 27.15 20.69
CA GLY A 64 -17.80 27.28 19.33
C GLY A 64 -18.65 26.08 18.89
N ALA A 65 -19.49 26.26 17.86
CA ALA A 65 -20.28 25.18 17.26
C ALA A 65 -19.40 24.01 16.75
N GLY A 66 -18.15 24.29 16.35
CA GLY A 66 -17.17 23.27 15.98
C GLY A 66 -16.79 22.35 17.14
N ALA A 67 -16.61 22.91 18.35
CA ALA A 67 -16.28 22.14 19.55
C ALA A 67 -17.41 21.17 19.91
N VAL A 68 -18.66 21.65 19.90
CA VAL A 68 -19.84 20.80 20.15
C VAL A 68 -19.93 19.67 19.11
N PHE A 69 -19.81 19.99 17.82
CA PHE A 69 -19.89 19.01 16.75
C PHE A 69 -18.80 17.94 16.86
N PHE A 70 -17.53 18.34 16.93
CA PHE A 70 -16.42 17.39 16.97
C PHE A 70 -16.31 16.68 18.32
N GLY A 71 -16.56 17.36 19.44
CA GLY A 71 -16.61 16.74 20.77
C GLY A 71 -17.66 15.65 20.86
N SER A 72 -18.90 15.95 20.45
CA SER A 72 -19.99 14.96 20.42
C SER A 72 -19.68 13.81 19.46
N THR A 73 -19.09 14.11 18.31
CA THR A 73 -18.70 13.10 17.31
C THR A 73 -17.61 12.17 17.85
N LEU A 74 -16.55 12.71 18.45
CA LEU A 74 -15.46 11.94 19.04
C LEU A 74 -15.95 11.11 20.23
N LEU A 75 -16.80 11.69 21.09
CA LEU A 75 -17.42 10.97 22.20
C LEU A 75 -18.22 9.76 21.68
N GLY A 76 -19.13 9.99 20.72
CA GLY A 76 -19.95 8.94 20.12
C GLY A 76 -19.12 7.86 19.41
N LEU A 77 -18.16 8.26 18.58
CA LEU A 77 -17.25 7.32 17.89
C LEU A 77 -16.39 6.54 18.90
N GLY A 78 -15.91 7.18 19.96
CA GLY A 78 -15.17 6.56 21.04
C GLY A 78 -15.98 5.46 21.73
N LEU A 79 -17.22 5.76 22.11
CA LEU A 79 -18.16 4.81 22.74
C LEU A 79 -18.46 3.61 21.83
N ILE A 80 -18.79 3.87 20.56
CA ILE A 80 -19.08 2.82 19.57
C ILE A 80 -17.84 1.93 19.37
N THR A 81 -16.66 2.54 19.18
CA THR A 81 -15.39 1.83 18.99
C THR A 81 -15.06 0.96 20.21
N MET A 82 -15.25 1.51 21.41
CA MET A 82 -14.98 0.86 22.67
C MET A 82 -15.83 -0.40 22.87
N VAL A 83 -17.16 -0.28 22.71
CA VAL A 83 -18.11 -1.39 22.92
C VAL A 83 -17.98 -2.43 21.82
N LEU A 84 -18.00 -2.03 20.54
CA LEU A 84 -17.91 -2.98 19.42
C LEU A 84 -16.56 -3.67 19.37
N GLY A 85 -15.46 -2.97 19.69
CA GLY A 85 -14.15 -3.58 19.82
C GLY A 85 -14.12 -4.66 20.90
N ALA A 86 -14.70 -4.40 22.08
CA ALA A 86 -14.75 -5.35 23.17
C ALA A 86 -15.61 -6.58 22.82
N PHE A 87 -16.78 -6.33 22.24
CA PHE A 87 -17.68 -7.40 21.81
C PHE A 87 -17.06 -8.27 20.72
N LEU A 88 -16.44 -7.67 19.69
CA LEU A 88 -15.77 -8.44 18.63
C LEU A 88 -14.56 -9.20 19.14
N ALA A 89 -13.84 -8.71 20.15
CA ALA A 89 -12.79 -9.47 20.83
C ALA A 89 -13.35 -10.73 21.51
N LEU A 90 -14.51 -10.62 22.15
CA LEU A 90 -15.19 -11.75 22.78
C LEU A 90 -15.60 -12.85 21.77
N GLN A 91 -15.83 -12.49 20.51
CA GLN A 91 -16.17 -13.45 19.43
C GLN A 91 -14.97 -14.13 18.77
N GLN A 92 -13.73 -13.66 19.02
CA GLN A 92 -12.56 -14.24 18.36
C GLN A 92 -12.14 -15.59 18.97
N ARG A 93 -11.65 -16.50 18.14
CA ARG A 93 -11.08 -17.81 18.56
C ARG A 93 -9.56 -17.88 18.53
N GLN A 94 -8.90 -16.78 18.17
CA GLN A 94 -7.45 -16.67 18.07
C GLN A 94 -6.91 -15.61 19.03
N ALA A 95 -5.82 -15.90 19.73
CA ALA A 95 -5.23 -15.05 20.76
C ALA A 95 -4.82 -13.66 20.23
N LYS A 96 -3.99 -13.58 19.18
CA LYS A 96 -3.54 -12.30 18.61
C LYS A 96 -4.69 -11.45 18.08
N LYS A 97 -5.66 -12.08 17.41
CA LYS A 97 -6.84 -11.38 16.88
C LYS A 97 -7.73 -10.84 18.00
N THR A 98 -7.88 -11.58 19.09
CA THR A 98 -8.56 -11.09 20.31
C THR A 98 -7.83 -9.87 20.88
N LEU A 99 -6.50 -9.90 20.98
CA LEU A 99 -5.70 -8.76 21.44
C LEU A 99 -5.79 -7.55 20.49
N ALA A 100 -5.92 -7.78 19.19
CA ALA A 100 -6.12 -6.72 18.21
C ALA A 100 -7.45 -5.98 18.43
N TYR A 101 -8.57 -6.70 18.51
CA TYR A 101 -9.88 -6.09 18.81
C TYR A 101 -9.93 -5.45 20.19
N SER A 102 -9.23 -6.01 21.19
CA SER A 102 -9.10 -5.32 22.48
C SER A 102 -8.34 -3.99 22.36
N SER A 103 -7.39 -3.87 21.43
CA SER A 103 -6.68 -2.59 21.18
C SER A 103 -7.62 -1.57 20.54
N VAL A 104 -8.50 -2.01 19.62
CA VAL A 104 -9.61 -1.16 19.10
C VAL A 104 -10.47 -0.65 20.26
N SER A 105 -10.87 -1.55 21.18
CA SER A 105 -11.66 -1.16 22.35
C SER A 105 -10.97 -0.11 23.22
N GLN A 106 -9.68 -0.28 23.54
CA GLN A 106 -8.91 0.67 24.35
C GLN A 106 -8.67 2.02 23.64
N ILE A 107 -8.55 2.04 22.31
CA ILE A 107 -8.56 3.31 21.55
C ILE A 107 -9.90 4.03 21.70
N GLY A 108 -11.01 3.30 21.78
CA GLY A 108 -12.32 3.87 22.07
C GLY A 108 -12.36 4.66 23.38
N TYR A 109 -11.72 4.16 24.46
CA TYR A 109 -11.58 4.90 25.72
C TYR A 109 -10.81 6.21 25.55
N ILE A 110 -9.70 6.18 24.80
CA ILE A 110 -8.86 7.35 24.52
C ILE A 110 -9.63 8.41 23.72
N VAL A 111 -10.34 7.98 22.67
CA VAL A 111 -11.11 8.88 21.81
C VAL A 111 -12.35 9.43 22.52
N MET A 112 -12.96 8.63 23.40
CA MET A 112 -14.03 9.09 24.28
C MET A 112 -13.53 10.17 25.24
N GLY A 113 -12.39 9.96 25.89
CA GLY A 113 -11.76 10.97 26.76
C GLY A 113 -11.43 12.27 26.03
N LEU A 114 -10.96 12.18 24.79
CA LEU A 114 -10.78 13.35 23.92
C LEU A 114 -12.10 14.05 23.60
N GLY A 115 -13.13 13.29 23.23
CA GLY A 115 -14.46 13.85 22.98
C GLY A 115 -15.00 14.59 24.20
N ALA A 116 -14.79 14.02 25.39
CA ALA A 116 -15.16 14.65 26.65
C ALA A 116 -14.37 15.93 26.93
N ALA A 117 -13.07 15.96 26.63
CA ALA A 117 -12.24 17.14 26.76
C ALA A 117 -12.59 18.28 25.78
N VAL A 118 -13.13 17.93 24.61
CA VAL A 118 -13.49 18.90 23.56
C VAL A 118 -14.91 19.47 23.76
N LEU A 119 -15.78 18.77 24.51
CA LEU A 119 -17.13 19.26 24.77
C LEU A 119 -17.10 20.47 25.73
N PRO A 120 -17.87 21.54 25.44
CA PRO A 120 -17.74 22.81 26.15
C PRO A 120 -18.52 22.90 27.46
N PHE A 121 -19.24 21.85 27.86
CA PHE A 121 -20.17 21.87 29.00
C PHE A 121 -19.68 20.97 30.14
N GLY A 122 -18.38 20.99 30.43
CA GLY A 122 -17.71 20.26 31.52
C GLY A 122 -16.25 20.69 31.63
N HIS A 123 -15.53 20.15 32.61
CA HIS A 123 -14.10 20.37 32.77
C HIS A 123 -13.32 19.42 31.86
N ASP A 124 -12.55 20.00 30.93
CA ASP A 124 -11.67 19.26 30.05
C ASP A 124 -10.57 18.49 30.79
N LEU A 125 -10.29 18.88 32.03
CA LEU A 125 -9.29 18.34 32.93
C LEU A 125 -9.29 16.80 33.02
N TYR A 126 -10.44 16.19 33.30
CA TYR A 126 -10.55 14.74 33.44
C TYR A 126 -10.44 14.02 32.08
N GLY A 127 -10.98 14.62 31.02
CA GLY A 127 -10.90 14.09 29.66
C GLY A 127 -9.46 14.03 29.16
N VAL A 128 -8.70 15.13 29.30
CA VAL A 128 -7.30 15.21 28.89
C VAL A 128 -6.42 14.32 29.76
N SER A 129 -6.52 14.44 31.09
CA SER A 129 -5.67 13.65 31.98
C SER A 129 -5.96 12.15 31.86
N GLY A 130 -7.23 11.75 31.80
CA GLY A 130 -7.65 10.36 31.57
C GLY A 130 -7.18 9.81 30.23
N MET A 131 -7.30 10.57 29.14
CA MET A 131 -6.80 10.18 27.81
C MET A 131 -5.29 9.94 27.83
N LEU A 132 -4.50 10.88 28.38
CA LEU A 132 -3.04 10.78 28.44
C LEU A 132 -2.59 9.61 29.32
N PHE A 133 -3.24 9.44 30.48
CA PHE A 133 -2.97 8.31 31.39
C PHE A 133 -3.28 6.99 30.70
N HIS A 134 -4.40 6.90 29.97
CA HIS A 134 -4.78 5.67 29.26
C HIS A 134 -3.88 5.38 28.06
N ILE A 135 -3.37 6.40 27.34
CA ILE A 135 -2.37 6.22 26.28
C ILE A 135 -1.12 5.51 26.82
N LEU A 136 -0.58 6.00 27.95
CA LEU A 136 0.58 5.42 28.61
C LEU A 136 0.29 3.99 29.08
N ASN A 137 -0.80 3.80 29.82
CA ASN A 137 -1.17 2.50 30.35
C ASN A 137 -1.39 1.47 29.25
N HIS A 138 -2.14 1.87 28.21
CA HIS A 138 -2.38 1.04 27.05
C HIS A 138 -1.10 0.66 26.34
N ALA A 139 -0.06 1.51 26.30
CA ALA A 139 1.23 1.09 25.77
C ALA A 139 1.84 -0.03 26.63
N VAL A 140 1.94 0.18 27.94
CA VAL A 140 2.63 -0.71 28.86
C VAL A 140 1.95 -2.09 28.96
N PHE A 141 0.67 -2.14 29.33
CA PHE A 141 0.01 -3.44 29.54
C PHE A 141 -0.18 -4.19 28.20
N LYS A 142 -0.38 -3.46 27.09
CA LYS A 142 -0.68 -4.11 25.81
C LYS A 142 0.57 -4.68 25.15
N THR A 143 1.69 -3.96 25.23
CA THR A 143 3.00 -4.50 24.86
C THR A 143 3.31 -5.76 25.67
N THR A 144 3.11 -5.73 26.99
CA THR A 144 3.30 -6.91 27.86
C THR A 144 2.43 -8.10 27.41
N LEU A 145 1.15 -7.88 27.16
CA LEU A 145 0.21 -8.93 26.72
C LEU A 145 0.55 -9.52 25.35
N PHE A 146 0.93 -8.68 24.38
CA PHE A 146 1.38 -9.17 23.07
C PHE A 146 2.66 -9.98 23.20
N LEU A 147 3.64 -9.51 23.99
CA LEU A 147 4.87 -10.27 24.24
C LEU A 147 4.60 -11.60 24.94
N CYS A 148 3.65 -11.68 25.88
CA CYS A 148 3.24 -12.95 26.50
C CYS A 148 2.72 -13.95 25.45
N VAL A 149 1.78 -13.52 24.61
CA VAL A 149 1.24 -14.35 23.51
C VAL A 149 2.34 -14.70 22.50
N GLY A 150 3.31 -13.81 22.30
CA GLY A 150 4.47 -14.04 21.44
C GLY A 150 5.40 -15.11 21.99
N ALA A 151 5.72 -15.05 23.28
CA ALA A 151 6.53 -16.06 23.94
C ALA A 151 5.86 -17.43 23.86
N ILE A 152 4.55 -17.51 24.05
CA ILE A 152 3.78 -18.75 23.87
C ILE A 152 3.91 -19.25 22.43
N TYR A 153 3.67 -18.39 21.44
CA TYR A 153 3.72 -18.75 20.03
C TYR A 153 5.09 -19.28 19.59
N VAL A 154 6.19 -18.74 20.13
CA VAL A 154 7.56 -19.22 19.82
C VAL A 154 7.74 -20.70 20.16
N TYR A 155 7.08 -21.19 21.21
CA TYR A 155 7.22 -22.59 21.64
C TYR A 155 6.07 -23.49 21.17
N THR A 156 4.84 -22.99 21.12
CA THR A 156 3.66 -23.80 20.76
C THR A 156 3.35 -23.77 19.27
N HIS A 157 3.90 -22.80 18.52
CA HIS A 157 3.59 -22.52 17.12
C HIS A 157 2.10 -22.35 16.81
N SER A 158 1.28 -22.06 17.83
CA SER A 158 -0.15 -21.91 17.67
C SER A 158 -0.70 -20.69 18.42
N LEU A 159 -1.74 -20.10 17.84
CA LEU A 159 -2.49 -18.97 18.39
C LEU A 159 -3.99 -19.27 18.49
N GLU A 160 -4.43 -20.42 18.00
CA GLU A 160 -5.83 -20.84 18.01
C GLU A 160 -6.20 -21.44 19.37
N PHE A 161 -7.32 -21.04 19.94
CA PHE A 161 -7.75 -21.52 21.26
C PHE A 161 -7.97 -23.04 21.30
N ASP A 162 -8.45 -23.63 20.21
CA ASP A 162 -8.64 -25.08 20.08
C ASP A 162 -7.30 -25.86 20.14
N GLN A 163 -6.17 -25.17 19.97
CA GLN A 163 -4.83 -25.74 19.98
C GLN A 163 -4.00 -25.30 21.20
N LEU A 164 -4.54 -24.51 22.11
CA LEU A 164 -3.85 -24.04 23.31
C LEU A 164 -4.50 -24.65 24.57
N GLY A 165 -3.87 -24.45 25.73
CA GLY A 165 -4.34 -24.97 27.02
C GLY A 165 -3.20 -25.49 27.89
N GLY A 166 -3.41 -25.58 29.21
CA GLY A 166 -2.49 -26.20 30.17
C GLY A 166 -1.14 -25.49 30.38
N LEU A 167 -0.95 -24.28 29.84
CA LEU A 167 0.33 -23.58 29.93
C LEU A 167 0.64 -22.99 31.29
N LEU A 168 -0.33 -22.91 32.21
CA LEU A 168 -0.12 -22.41 33.59
C LEU A 168 0.97 -23.20 34.31
N LYS A 169 0.91 -24.53 34.24
CA LYS A 169 1.89 -25.41 34.90
C LYS A 169 3.22 -25.43 34.15
N LYS A 170 3.19 -25.31 32.81
CA LYS A 170 4.39 -25.40 31.96
C LYS A 170 5.26 -24.14 32.02
N TYR A 171 4.65 -22.95 31.94
CA TYR A 171 5.37 -21.68 31.86
C TYR A 171 4.79 -20.61 32.80
N PRO A 172 4.91 -20.79 34.13
CA PRO A 172 4.25 -19.96 35.13
C PRO A 172 4.63 -18.48 35.04
N LEU A 173 5.88 -18.15 34.71
CA LEU A 173 6.33 -16.75 34.58
C LEU A 173 5.52 -15.99 33.53
N VAL A 174 5.28 -16.60 32.36
CA VAL A 174 4.47 -15.98 31.30
C VAL A 174 3.01 -15.87 31.74
N THR A 175 2.51 -16.87 32.47
CA THR A 175 1.17 -16.83 33.04
C THR A 175 1.01 -15.67 34.02
N PHE A 176 1.95 -15.46 34.94
CA PHE A 176 1.90 -14.34 35.88
C PHE A 176 2.00 -12.99 35.17
N ALA A 177 2.94 -12.84 34.22
CA ALA A 177 3.06 -11.60 33.43
C ALA A 177 1.78 -11.31 32.62
N PHE A 178 1.14 -12.35 32.06
CA PHE A 178 -0.12 -12.22 31.36
C PHE A 178 -1.25 -11.80 32.31
N VAL A 179 -1.37 -12.42 33.48
CA VAL A 179 -2.37 -12.07 34.50
C VAL A 179 -2.18 -10.61 34.94
N ILE A 180 -0.96 -10.19 35.24
CA ILE A 180 -0.67 -8.79 35.61
C ILE A 180 -1.09 -7.83 34.49
N GLY A 181 -0.72 -8.13 33.24
CA GLY A 181 -1.16 -7.34 32.08
C GLY A 181 -2.68 -7.33 31.90
N ALA A 182 -3.36 -8.45 32.17
CA ALA A 182 -4.80 -8.60 32.08
C ALA A 182 -5.53 -7.82 33.19
N LEU A 183 -5.01 -7.82 34.41
CA LEU A 183 -5.50 -7.00 35.52
C LEU A 183 -5.31 -5.50 35.23
N GLY A 184 -4.18 -5.13 34.61
CA GLY A 184 -3.93 -3.77 34.12
C GLY A 184 -4.97 -3.30 33.11
N ILE A 185 -5.17 -4.01 32.00
CA ILE A 185 -6.12 -3.60 30.95
C ILE A 185 -7.60 -3.67 31.36
N THR A 186 -7.95 -4.60 32.25
CA THR A 186 -9.31 -4.66 32.81
C THR A 186 -9.59 -3.48 33.74
N GLY A 187 -8.55 -2.88 34.31
CA GLY A 187 -8.66 -1.73 35.20
C GLY A 187 -8.87 -2.14 36.65
N MET A 188 -8.26 -3.24 37.08
CA MET A 188 -8.39 -3.72 38.46
C MET A 188 -7.64 -2.82 39.43
N PRO A 189 -8.19 -2.52 40.62
CA PRO A 189 -7.49 -1.75 41.64
C PRO A 189 -6.13 -2.38 41.94
N GLY A 190 -5.09 -1.56 42.02
CA GLY A 190 -3.69 -2.01 42.18
C GLY A 190 -2.89 -2.10 40.89
N PHE A 191 -3.54 -1.98 39.72
CA PHE A 191 -2.89 -2.10 38.41
C PHE A 191 -3.09 -0.85 37.57
N ASN A 192 -2.12 -0.59 36.68
CA ASN A 192 -2.00 0.70 35.99
C ASN A 192 -3.29 1.23 35.35
N GLY A 193 -4.07 0.38 34.68
CA GLY A 193 -5.26 0.81 33.96
C GLY A 193 -6.40 1.32 34.84
N TYR A 194 -6.43 0.98 36.14
CA TYR A 194 -7.45 1.46 37.08
C TYR A 194 -7.48 2.99 37.12
N GLY A 195 -6.33 3.61 37.39
CA GLY A 195 -6.22 5.07 37.44
C GLY A 195 -6.76 5.73 36.17
N SER A 196 -6.27 5.32 34.98
CA SER A 196 -6.77 5.92 33.72
C SER A 196 -8.28 5.77 33.53
N LYS A 197 -8.86 4.62 33.86
CA LYS A 197 -10.29 4.40 33.66
C LYS A 197 -11.13 5.17 34.67
N THR A 198 -10.64 5.34 35.89
CA THR A 198 -11.27 6.22 36.89
C THR A 198 -11.34 7.67 36.39
N PHE A 199 -10.23 8.22 35.88
CA PHE A 199 -10.23 9.57 35.29
C PHE A 199 -11.19 9.70 34.09
N LEU A 200 -11.24 8.69 33.22
CA LEU A 200 -12.19 8.68 32.08
C LEU A 200 -13.65 8.53 32.53
N HIS A 201 -13.90 7.80 33.62
CA HIS A 201 -15.22 7.73 34.24
C HIS A 201 -15.62 9.08 34.82
N HIS A 202 -14.71 9.75 35.54
CA HIS A 202 -14.92 11.11 36.06
C HIS A 202 -15.22 12.11 34.94
N ALA A 203 -14.57 11.99 33.77
CA ALA A 203 -14.88 12.83 32.62
C ALA A 203 -16.34 12.69 32.14
N LEU A 204 -16.90 11.47 32.15
CA LEU A 204 -18.30 11.24 31.78
C LEU A 204 -19.28 11.72 32.86
N THR A 205 -18.96 11.49 34.13
CA THR A 205 -19.81 11.95 35.24
C THR A 205 -19.81 13.48 35.34
N ASP A 206 -18.66 14.12 35.11
CA ASP A 206 -18.53 15.57 35.11
C ASP A 206 -19.37 16.22 34.00
N LEU A 207 -19.28 15.70 32.77
CA LEU A 207 -20.15 16.12 31.68
C LEU A 207 -21.64 15.92 31.99
N TYR A 208 -22.00 14.79 32.59
CA TYR A 208 -23.39 14.51 32.96
C TYR A 208 -23.88 15.49 34.06
N SER A 209 -23.05 15.79 35.04
CA SER A 209 -23.37 16.76 36.11
C SER A 209 -23.56 18.17 35.56
N ALA A 210 -22.73 18.58 34.61
CA ALA A 210 -22.81 19.91 34.00
C ALA A 210 -23.91 20.03 32.93
N ASN A 211 -24.26 18.94 32.24
CA ASN A 211 -25.38 18.91 31.29
C ASN A 211 -26.16 17.57 31.35
N PRO A 212 -27.09 17.42 32.31
CA PRO A 212 -27.85 16.18 32.48
C PRO A 212 -28.65 15.83 31.23
N SER A 213 -28.23 14.77 30.53
CA SER A 213 -28.90 14.29 29.33
C SER A 213 -28.95 12.77 29.28
N TRP A 214 -30.00 12.24 28.64
CA TRP A 214 -30.14 10.81 28.38
C TRP A 214 -28.92 10.22 27.65
N LEU A 215 -28.34 10.98 26.71
CA LEU A 215 -27.19 10.52 25.92
C LEU A 215 -25.93 10.38 26.77
N LEU A 216 -25.68 11.30 27.71
CA LEU A 216 -24.52 11.21 28.62
C LEU A 216 -24.73 10.13 29.69
N TRP A 217 -25.96 9.93 30.17
CA TRP A 217 -26.29 8.78 31.00
C TRP A 217 -26.00 7.47 30.26
N LEU A 218 -26.43 7.36 28.99
CA LEU A 218 -26.15 6.19 28.16
C LEU A 218 -24.65 6.02 27.92
N ALA A 219 -23.89 7.10 27.71
CA ALA A 219 -22.45 7.07 27.53
C ALA A 219 -21.73 6.41 28.72
N GLU A 220 -22.12 6.75 29.96
CA GLU A 220 -21.59 6.13 31.17
C GLU A 220 -21.94 4.63 31.23
N LYS A 221 -23.17 4.24 30.90
CA LYS A 221 -23.54 2.81 30.88
C LYS A 221 -22.80 2.02 29.82
N LEU A 222 -22.55 2.61 28.65
CA LEU A 222 -21.74 1.98 27.59
C LEU A 222 -20.27 1.85 27.99
N PHE A 223 -19.73 2.80 28.76
CA PHE A 223 -18.39 2.71 29.35
C PHE A 223 -18.29 1.52 30.32
N VAL A 224 -19.24 1.38 31.24
CA VAL A 224 -19.28 0.25 32.19
C VAL A 224 -19.44 -1.08 31.44
N LEU A 225 -20.34 -1.14 30.46
CA LEU A 225 -20.54 -2.32 29.62
C LEU A 225 -19.25 -2.74 28.90
N ALA A 226 -18.53 -1.80 28.30
CA ALA A 226 -17.28 -2.11 27.62
C ALA A 226 -16.17 -2.54 28.58
N SER A 227 -16.13 -1.99 29.80
CA SER A 227 -15.19 -2.43 30.84
C SER A 227 -15.51 -3.85 31.29
N ALA A 228 -16.79 -4.17 31.46
CA ALA A 228 -17.25 -5.51 31.79
C ALA A 228 -16.94 -6.53 30.67
N LEU A 229 -17.21 -6.18 29.41
CA LEU A 229 -16.83 -7.01 28.25
C LEU A 229 -15.31 -7.22 28.18
N THR A 230 -14.53 -6.22 28.60
CA THR A 230 -13.07 -6.33 28.72
C THR A 230 -12.66 -7.42 29.70
N ILE A 231 -13.26 -7.46 30.88
CA ILE A 231 -13.06 -8.57 31.82
C ILE A 231 -13.44 -9.90 31.16
N CYS A 232 -14.60 -9.96 30.50
CA CYS A 232 -15.10 -11.21 29.89
C CYS A 232 -14.11 -11.82 28.89
N TYR A 233 -13.62 -11.04 27.92
CA TYR A 233 -12.72 -11.60 26.91
C TYR A 233 -11.30 -11.88 27.43
N PHE A 234 -10.86 -11.22 28.53
CA PHE A 234 -9.61 -11.59 29.19
C PHE A 234 -9.72 -12.85 30.03
N VAL A 235 -10.85 -13.07 30.71
CA VAL A 235 -11.16 -14.35 31.34
C VAL A 235 -11.14 -15.46 30.29
N LYS A 236 -11.81 -15.25 29.15
CA LYS A 236 -11.77 -16.18 28.01
C LYS A 236 -10.34 -16.46 27.55
N LEU A 237 -9.53 -15.43 27.33
CA LEU A 237 -8.12 -15.60 26.92
C LEU A 237 -7.34 -16.43 27.96
N PHE A 238 -7.51 -16.12 29.24
CA PHE A 238 -6.81 -16.81 30.30
C PHE A 238 -7.17 -18.30 30.34
N VAL A 239 -8.47 -18.60 30.33
CA VAL A 239 -8.99 -19.97 30.34
C VAL A 239 -8.46 -20.77 29.15
N ASN A 240 -8.58 -20.25 27.93
CA ASN A 240 -8.20 -21.00 26.72
C ASN A 240 -6.68 -21.16 26.54
N ILE A 241 -5.88 -20.23 27.06
CA ILE A 241 -4.41 -20.28 26.89
C ILE A 241 -3.76 -21.10 28.01
N PHE A 242 -4.17 -20.88 29.27
CA PHE A 242 -3.42 -21.34 30.43
C PHE A 242 -4.07 -22.48 31.20
N LEU A 243 -5.40 -22.59 31.17
CA LEU A 243 -6.13 -23.68 31.85
C LEU A 243 -6.39 -24.86 30.90
N GLY A 244 -6.96 -25.94 31.43
CA GLY A 244 -7.17 -27.19 30.70
C GLY A 244 -5.95 -28.11 30.71
N GLU A 245 -6.05 -29.22 29.98
CA GLU A 245 -5.04 -30.28 29.96
C GLU A 245 -4.57 -30.50 28.52
N LYS A 246 -3.31 -30.15 28.27
CA LYS A 246 -2.62 -30.40 27.00
C LYS A 246 -1.20 -30.83 27.26
N ASP A 247 -0.75 -31.87 26.54
CA ASP A 247 0.59 -32.39 26.71
C ASP A 247 1.63 -31.47 26.06
N TRP A 248 2.50 -30.90 26.90
CA TRP A 248 3.63 -30.07 26.53
C TRP A 248 4.97 -30.66 27.00
N SER A 249 5.01 -31.98 27.20
CA SER A 249 6.21 -32.74 27.62
C SER A 249 7.41 -32.50 26.69
N ARG A 250 7.17 -32.39 25.39
CA ARG A 250 8.20 -32.16 24.35
C ARG A 250 8.78 -30.74 24.33
N LEU A 251 8.14 -29.78 24.98
CA LEU A 251 8.65 -28.41 25.03
C LEU A 251 9.78 -28.27 26.06
N PRO A 252 10.73 -27.33 25.87
CA PRO A 252 11.76 -27.05 26.86
C PRO A 252 11.19 -26.78 28.26
N ALA A 253 11.92 -27.13 29.31
CA ALA A 253 11.48 -26.91 30.68
C ALA A 253 11.40 -25.41 31.05
N ARG A 254 12.23 -24.57 30.42
CA ARG A 254 12.29 -23.13 30.66
C ARG A 254 12.34 -22.36 29.34
N MET A 255 11.73 -21.18 29.32
CA MET A 255 11.86 -20.24 28.21
C MET A 255 13.21 -19.54 28.23
N ALA A 256 13.68 -19.08 27.07
CA ALA A 256 14.90 -18.28 26.95
C ALA A 256 14.80 -16.99 27.76
N LEU A 257 15.90 -16.58 28.42
CA LEU A 257 15.95 -15.38 29.25
C LEU A 257 15.59 -14.10 28.47
N SER A 258 15.98 -14.04 27.20
CA SER A 258 15.66 -12.94 26.28
C SER A 258 14.15 -12.73 26.09
N LEU A 259 13.34 -13.79 26.24
CA LEU A 259 11.88 -13.70 26.22
C LEU A 259 11.29 -13.38 27.59
N GLN A 260 11.94 -13.78 28.69
CA GLN A 260 11.44 -13.55 30.05
C GLN A 260 11.63 -12.10 30.50
N LEU A 261 12.79 -11.51 30.23
CA LEU A 261 13.15 -10.17 30.73
C LEU A 261 12.14 -9.08 30.32
N PRO A 262 11.71 -8.96 29.04
CA PRO A 262 10.70 -7.97 28.66
C PRO A 262 9.34 -8.17 29.34
N LEU A 263 8.98 -9.42 29.66
CA LEU A 263 7.72 -9.74 30.35
C LEU A 263 7.76 -9.30 31.81
N VAL A 264 8.87 -9.57 32.49
CA VAL A 264 9.08 -9.15 33.88
C VAL A 264 9.09 -7.62 33.98
N LEU A 265 9.83 -6.94 33.08
CA LEU A 265 9.86 -5.48 33.05
C LEU A 265 8.48 -4.87 32.76
N GLY A 266 7.75 -5.44 31.80
CA GLY A 266 6.40 -5.01 31.48
C GLY A 266 5.43 -5.20 32.65
N ALA A 267 5.46 -6.37 33.29
CA ALA A 267 4.63 -6.66 34.46
C ALA A 267 4.98 -5.76 35.66
N ALA A 268 6.27 -5.53 35.92
CA ALA A 268 6.73 -4.62 36.96
C ALA A 268 6.26 -3.18 36.71
N ALA A 269 6.31 -2.70 35.46
CA ALA A 269 5.80 -1.38 35.10
C ALA A 269 4.28 -1.27 35.29
N VAL A 270 3.51 -2.30 34.95
CA VAL A 270 2.05 -2.35 35.21
C VAL A 270 1.73 -2.24 36.69
N ILE A 271 2.47 -2.94 37.55
CA ILE A 271 2.29 -2.90 39.00
C ILE A 271 2.72 -1.54 39.55
N TYR A 272 3.90 -1.05 39.19
CA TYR A 272 4.45 0.20 39.68
C TYR A 272 3.52 1.39 39.40
N ILE A 273 3.06 1.53 38.16
CA ILE A 273 2.13 2.61 37.78
C ILE A 273 0.77 2.44 38.49
N GLY A 274 0.35 1.19 38.73
CA GLY A 274 -0.91 0.89 39.41
C GLY A 274 -0.92 1.21 40.90
N ILE A 275 0.18 0.94 41.60
CA ILE A 275 0.33 1.22 43.03
C ILE A 275 0.63 2.70 43.27
N PHE A 276 1.41 3.34 42.40
CA PHE A 276 1.84 4.73 42.55
C PHE A 276 1.33 5.64 41.41
N PRO A 277 0.01 5.72 41.15
CA PRO A 277 -0.52 6.48 40.02
C PRO A 277 -0.22 7.99 40.14
N GLN A 278 -0.16 8.53 41.36
CA GLN A 278 0.19 9.95 41.59
C GLN A 278 1.64 10.25 41.22
N HIS A 279 2.58 9.32 41.45
CA HIS A 279 3.98 9.51 41.05
C HIS A 279 4.08 9.54 39.52
N THR A 280 3.40 8.63 38.83
CA THR A 280 3.35 8.64 37.36
C THR A 280 2.67 9.90 36.82
N ALA A 281 1.58 10.35 37.45
CA ALA A 281 0.92 11.58 37.08
C ALA A 281 1.87 12.79 37.17
N ARG A 282 2.59 12.94 38.29
CA ARG A 282 3.57 14.03 38.49
C ARG A 282 4.76 13.96 37.54
N ALA A 283 5.25 12.77 37.23
CA ALA A 283 6.43 12.59 36.38
C ALA A 283 6.14 12.80 34.89
N VAL A 284 4.96 12.40 34.41
CA VAL A 284 4.67 12.33 32.96
C VAL A 284 3.47 13.18 32.56
N ILE A 285 2.36 13.08 33.30
CA ILE A 285 1.06 13.61 32.87
C ILE A 285 0.98 15.12 33.16
N ILE A 286 1.37 15.55 34.35
CA ILE A 286 1.40 16.96 34.74
C ILE A 286 2.32 17.79 33.83
N PRO A 287 3.58 17.38 33.54
CA PRO A 287 4.42 18.09 32.58
C PRO A 287 3.79 18.17 31.19
N ALA A 288 3.13 17.09 30.73
CA ALA A 288 2.45 17.09 29.44
C ALA A 288 1.28 18.09 29.42
N MET A 289 0.44 18.09 30.45
CA MET A 289 -0.68 19.03 30.58
C MET A 289 -0.21 20.48 30.70
N LYS A 290 0.87 20.73 31.46
CA LYS A 290 1.51 22.05 31.54
C LYS A 290 1.98 22.54 30.17
N ALA A 291 2.56 21.66 29.35
CA ALA A 291 3.00 22.00 27.99
C ALA A 291 1.83 22.31 27.03
N ILE A 292 0.61 21.91 27.38
CA ILE A 292 -0.61 22.17 26.61
C ILE A 292 -1.31 23.46 27.09
N GLY A 293 -0.88 24.06 28.20
CA GLY A 293 -1.39 25.34 28.70
C GLY A 293 -2.34 25.26 29.88
N PHE A 294 -2.43 24.11 30.58
CA PHE A 294 -3.18 24.02 31.83
C PHE A 294 -2.56 24.88 32.93
N ASP A 295 -3.40 25.58 33.69
CA ASP A 295 -2.99 26.43 34.79
C ASP A 295 -2.55 25.61 36.03
N GLN A 296 -1.84 26.26 36.96
CA GLN A 296 -1.27 25.59 38.13
C GLN A 296 -2.34 24.96 39.05
N ILE A 297 -3.53 25.56 39.18
CA ILE A 297 -4.61 25.04 40.04
C ILE A 297 -5.14 23.74 39.45
N SER A 298 -5.39 23.71 38.15
CA SER A 298 -5.79 22.51 37.42
C SER A 298 -4.77 21.37 37.57
N LEU A 299 -3.48 21.70 37.48
CA LEU A 299 -2.40 20.71 37.63
C LEU A 299 -2.33 20.16 39.07
N GLU A 300 -2.51 21.01 40.07
CA GLU A 300 -2.55 20.61 41.48
C GLU A 300 -3.77 19.74 41.79
N HIS A 301 -4.92 20.05 41.19
CA HIS A 301 -6.12 19.21 41.29
C HIS A 301 -5.83 17.80 40.77
N VAL A 302 -5.27 17.67 39.56
CA VAL A 302 -4.90 16.35 38.99
C VAL A 302 -3.88 15.62 39.86
N ALA A 303 -2.92 16.35 40.46
CA ALA A 303 -1.94 15.79 41.37
C ALA A 303 -2.53 15.25 42.68
N GLY A 304 -3.65 15.84 43.12
CA GLY A 304 -4.34 15.56 44.38
C GLY A 304 -5.46 14.52 44.28
N ILE A 305 -5.90 14.13 43.07
CA ILE A 305 -6.98 13.16 42.91
C ILE A 305 -6.58 11.82 43.53
N ASN A 306 -7.37 11.41 44.51
CA ASN A 306 -7.27 10.10 45.13
C ASN A 306 -8.21 9.11 44.44
N VAL A 307 -7.63 8.28 43.55
CA VAL A 307 -8.35 7.21 42.85
C VAL A 307 -8.78 6.05 43.75
N TRP A 308 -8.37 6.03 45.03
CA TRP A 308 -8.66 4.96 45.98
C TRP A 308 -9.88 5.25 46.87
N ASN A 309 -10.72 6.20 46.50
CA ASN A 309 -11.91 6.52 47.27
C ASN A 309 -12.99 5.42 47.13
N GLY A 310 -13.91 5.37 48.11
CA GLY A 310 -14.94 4.33 48.17
C GLY A 310 -15.90 4.34 46.97
N HIS A 311 -16.17 5.51 46.38
CA HIS A 311 -17.03 5.63 45.20
C HIS A 311 -16.40 4.93 43.99
N ASP A 312 -15.13 5.23 43.68
CA ASP A 312 -14.43 4.63 42.53
C ASP A 312 -14.20 3.13 42.70
N LEU A 313 -13.98 2.67 43.94
CA LEU A 313 -13.92 1.24 44.25
C LEU A 313 -15.30 0.57 44.03
N SER A 314 -16.39 1.24 44.41
CA SER A 314 -17.74 0.73 44.19
C SER A 314 -18.11 0.64 42.70
N SER A 315 -17.72 1.63 41.90
CA SER A 315 -17.90 1.60 40.43
C SER A 315 -17.18 0.42 39.79
N MET A 316 -15.99 0.06 40.31
CA MET A 316 -15.28 -1.13 39.85
C MET A 316 -15.95 -2.43 40.29
N ALA A 317 -16.47 -2.50 41.53
CA ALA A 317 -17.24 -3.65 41.99
C ALA A 317 -18.49 -3.89 41.14
N ILE A 318 -19.21 -2.83 40.76
CA ILE A 318 -20.34 -2.89 39.83
C ILE A 318 -19.89 -3.44 38.48
N THR A 319 -18.76 -2.95 37.95
CA THR A 319 -18.20 -3.43 36.67
C THR A 319 -17.89 -4.93 36.71
N ILE A 320 -17.33 -5.43 37.81
CA ILE A 320 -17.05 -6.86 38.03
C ILE A 320 -18.36 -7.66 38.10
N ALA A 321 -19.37 -7.17 38.81
CA ALA A 321 -20.68 -7.83 38.90
C ALA A 321 -21.36 -7.94 37.52
N VAL A 322 -21.32 -6.86 36.73
CA VAL A 322 -21.82 -6.85 35.34
C VAL A 322 -21.04 -7.83 34.48
N ALA A 323 -19.71 -7.90 34.62
CA ALA A 323 -18.89 -8.86 33.88
C ALA A 323 -19.24 -10.31 34.23
N ALA A 324 -19.46 -10.61 35.52
CA ALA A 324 -19.89 -11.93 35.96
C ALA A 324 -21.24 -12.31 35.35
N ALA A 325 -22.21 -11.39 35.36
CA ALA A 325 -23.51 -11.60 34.72
C ALA A 325 -23.38 -11.85 33.20
N ILE A 326 -22.56 -11.06 32.49
CA ILE A 326 -22.31 -11.26 31.07
C ILE A 326 -21.63 -12.61 30.81
N LEU A 327 -20.64 -13.01 31.60
CA LEU A 327 -19.98 -14.32 31.47
C LEU A 327 -20.98 -15.48 31.66
N LEU A 328 -21.87 -15.38 32.64
CA LEU A 328 -22.94 -16.36 32.84
C LEU A 328 -23.85 -16.45 31.63
N LEU A 329 -24.25 -15.31 31.05
CA LEU A 329 -25.08 -15.28 29.84
C LEU A 329 -24.32 -15.86 28.63
N VAL A 330 -23.05 -15.50 28.45
CA VAL A 330 -22.21 -16.01 27.35
C VAL A 330 -22.08 -17.53 27.45
N TYR A 331 -21.84 -18.06 28.65
CA TYR A 331 -21.78 -19.49 28.90
C TYR A 331 -23.14 -20.18 28.66
N ARG A 332 -24.22 -19.60 29.19
CA ARG A 332 -25.58 -20.16 29.11
C ARG A 332 -26.15 -20.19 27.69
N PHE A 333 -25.83 -19.20 26.87
CA PHE A 333 -26.39 -19.01 25.52
C PHE A 333 -25.36 -19.21 24.41
N LYS A 334 -24.10 -19.56 24.72
CA LYS A 334 -22.99 -19.75 23.76
C LYS A 334 -22.80 -18.56 22.81
N ILE A 335 -22.91 -17.35 23.37
CA ILE A 335 -22.87 -16.07 22.64
C ILE A 335 -21.51 -15.85 21.97
N ASP A 336 -20.45 -16.47 22.47
CA ASP A 336 -19.08 -16.41 21.94
C ASP A 336 -18.91 -17.03 20.55
N ASN A 337 -19.92 -17.75 20.04
CA ASN A 337 -19.93 -18.41 18.74
C ASN A 337 -20.99 -17.87 17.78
N LEU A 338 -21.43 -16.62 17.98
CA LEU A 338 -22.39 -16.00 17.09
C LEU A 338 -21.76 -15.76 15.71
N LYS A 339 -22.35 -16.38 14.69
CA LYS A 339 -22.03 -16.08 13.29
C LYS A 339 -22.89 -14.91 12.84
N PHE A 340 -22.26 -13.76 12.62
CA PHE A 340 -22.98 -12.61 12.05
C PHE A 340 -23.36 -12.90 10.61
N PRO A 341 -24.58 -12.50 10.20
CA PRO A 341 -24.98 -12.65 8.82
C PRO A 341 -24.09 -11.78 7.92
N PRO A 342 -23.78 -12.20 6.68
CA PRO A 342 -22.82 -11.50 5.84
C PRO A 342 -23.18 -10.05 5.54
N TRP A 343 -24.47 -9.70 5.57
CA TRP A 343 -24.94 -8.32 5.35
C TRP A 343 -24.57 -7.35 6.48
N LEU A 344 -24.26 -7.84 7.69
CA LEU A 344 -23.77 -6.99 8.79
C LEU A 344 -22.24 -6.80 8.72
N SER A 345 -21.55 -7.44 7.78
CA SER A 345 -20.11 -7.28 7.62
C SER A 345 -19.80 -5.86 7.16
N LEU A 346 -18.99 -5.14 7.95
CA LEU A 346 -18.43 -3.84 7.56
C LEU A 346 -17.74 -3.89 6.20
N GLU A 347 -17.10 -5.02 5.89
CA GLU A 347 -16.45 -5.22 4.59
C GLU A 347 -17.45 -5.11 3.44
N ARG A 348 -18.65 -5.68 3.60
CA ARG A 348 -19.72 -5.60 2.58
C ARG A 348 -20.50 -4.30 2.61
N LEU A 349 -20.79 -3.77 3.80
CA LEU A 349 -21.60 -2.56 3.97
C LEU A 349 -20.87 -1.28 3.57
N LEU A 350 -19.57 -1.18 3.90
CA LEU A 350 -18.84 0.07 3.78
C LEU A 350 -17.63 -0.05 2.84
N TYR A 351 -16.74 -1.01 3.10
CA TYR A 351 -15.44 -1.05 2.43
C TYR A 351 -15.52 -1.50 0.98
N LEU A 352 -16.29 -2.54 0.65
CA LEU A 352 -16.43 -3.00 -0.72
C LEU A 352 -17.10 -1.95 -1.62
N PRO A 353 -18.20 -1.29 -1.22
CA PRO A 353 -18.74 -0.16 -1.96
C PRO A 353 -17.73 0.98 -2.11
N ALA A 354 -17.04 1.37 -1.02
CA ALA A 354 -16.05 2.44 -1.06
C ALA A 354 -14.85 2.10 -1.97
N ALA A 355 -14.33 0.87 -1.88
CA ALA A 355 -13.24 0.38 -2.70
C ALA A 355 -13.64 0.26 -4.17
N ARG A 356 -14.86 -0.23 -4.47
CA ARG A 356 -15.39 -0.25 -5.84
C ARG A 356 -15.57 1.16 -6.39
N GLY A 357 -16.08 2.08 -5.59
CA GLY A 357 -16.20 3.49 -5.95
C GLY A 357 -14.83 4.11 -6.22
N PHE A 358 -13.85 3.89 -5.35
CA PHE A 358 -12.48 4.35 -5.53
C PHE A 358 -11.81 3.74 -6.77
N MET A 359 -11.95 2.42 -6.96
CA MET A 359 -11.45 1.74 -8.16
C MET A 359 -12.11 2.30 -9.42
N GLY A 360 -13.42 2.58 -9.40
CA GLY A 360 -14.11 3.24 -10.52
C GLY A 360 -13.55 4.65 -10.79
N LEU A 361 -13.31 5.43 -9.73
CA LEU A 361 -12.67 6.76 -9.83
C LEU A 361 -11.24 6.68 -10.38
N CYS A 362 -10.47 5.64 -10.04
CA CYS A 362 -9.11 5.45 -10.56
C CYS A 362 -9.11 4.87 -11.99
N GLN A 363 -10.02 3.95 -12.29
CA GLN A 363 -10.10 3.28 -13.58
C GLN A 363 -10.60 4.20 -14.68
N GLY A 364 -11.51 5.14 -14.40
CA GLY A 364 -12.01 6.09 -15.41
C GLY A 364 -10.89 6.90 -16.08
N PRO A 365 -10.05 7.64 -15.33
CA PRO A 365 -8.92 8.38 -15.86
C PRO A 365 -7.86 7.50 -16.52
N VAL A 366 -7.58 6.31 -15.94
CA VAL A 366 -6.60 5.37 -16.50
C VAL A 366 -7.09 4.78 -17.83
N ALA A 367 -8.36 4.37 -17.91
CA ALA A 367 -8.96 3.85 -19.14
C ALA A 367 -9.06 4.93 -20.22
N TYR A 368 -9.32 6.18 -19.84
CA TYR A 368 -9.29 7.32 -20.76
C TYR A 368 -7.88 7.56 -21.32
N ALA A 369 -6.87 7.55 -20.45
CA ALA A 369 -5.47 7.68 -20.87
C ALA A 369 -5.03 6.52 -21.77
N ASP A 370 -5.41 5.28 -21.44
CA ASP A 370 -5.10 4.10 -22.24
C ASP A 370 -5.79 4.14 -23.62
N SER A 371 -7.05 4.57 -23.68
CA SER A 371 -7.77 4.78 -24.95
C SER A 371 -7.10 5.85 -25.81
N LEU A 372 -6.56 6.92 -25.21
CA LEU A 372 -5.80 7.96 -25.91
C LEU A 372 -4.50 7.39 -26.49
N VAL A 373 -3.72 6.67 -25.69
CA VAL A 373 -2.46 6.05 -26.11
C VAL A 373 -2.70 5.03 -27.24
N ASN A 374 -3.72 4.18 -27.11
CA ASN A 374 -4.09 3.23 -28.14
C ASN A 374 -4.54 3.92 -29.42
N GLY A 375 -5.33 4.99 -29.33
CA GLY A 375 -5.74 5.80 -30.49
C GLY A 375 -4.53 6.39 -31.24
N ILE A 376 -3.55 6.91 -30.51
CA ILE A 376 -2.29 7.39 -31.08
C ILE A 376 -1.52 6.23 -31.74
N TYR A 377 -1.35 5.11 -31.04
CA TYR A 377 -0.59 3.96 -31.53
C TYR A 377 -1.17 3.35 -32.81
N TYR A 378 -2.49 3.12 -32.85
CA TYR A 378 -3.16 2.62 -34.05
C TYR A 378 -3.16 3.64 -35.19
N GLY A 379 -3.27 4.94 -34.88
CA GLY A 379 -3.17 6.02 -35.87
C GLY A 379 -1.79 6.03 -36.56
N PHE A 380 -0.71 6.02 -35.77
CA PHE A 380 0.66 5.96 -36.31
C PHE A 380 0.95 4.64 -37.03
N GLY A 381 0.51 3.51 -36.49
CA GLY A 381 0.67 2.20 -37.12
C GLY A 381 -0.04 2.11 -38.48
N GLY A 382 -1.26 2.66 -38.58
CA GLY A 382 -2.01 2.76 -39.84
C GLY A 382 -1.31 3.62 -40.89
N LEU A 383 -0.76 4.77 -40.47
CA LEU A 383 0.05 5.64 -41.33
C LEU A 383 1.30 4.91 -41.86
N PHE A 384 2.04 4.24 -40.97
CA PHE A 384 3.26 3.51 -41.34
C PHE A 384 2.96 2.35 -42.30
N LEU A 385 1.92 1.57 -42.03
CA LEU A 385 1.44 0.53 -42.96
C LEU A 385 1.03 1.10 -44.33
N GLY A 386 0.43 2.30 -44.34
CA GLY A 386 0.14 3.04 -45.58
C GLY A 386 1.40 3.35 -46.37
N ILE A 387 2.45 3.84 -45.71
CA ILE A 387 3.76 4.13 -46.31
C ILE A 387 4.41 2.83 -46.83
N CYS A 388 4.42 1.75 -46.04
CA CYS A 388 4.99 0.46 -46.48
C CYS A 388 4.25 -0.11 -47.69
N LYS A 389 2.91 -0.04 -47.73
CA LYS A 389 2.13 -0.47 -48.91
C LYS A 389 2.44 0.38 -50.13
N HIS A 390 2.69 1.68 -49.95
CA HIS A 390 3.10 2.56 -51.04
C HIS A 390 4.49 2.18 -51.56
N SER A 391 5.46 1.95 -50.66
CA SER A 391 6.81 1.47 -51.01
C SER A 391 6.76 0.15 -51.77
N ALA A 392 5.99 -0.83 -51.29
CA ALA A 392 5.88 -2.14 -51.96
C ALA A 392 5.26 -2.05 -53.37
N ARG A 393 4.37 -1.07 -53.61
CA ARG A 393 3.86 -0.79 -54.98
C ARG A 393 4.94 -0.22 -55.88
N ILE A 394 5.83 0.62 -55.35
CA ILE A 394 6.97 1.16 -56.09
C ILE A 394 7.93 0.01 -56.44
N ASP A 395 8.27 -0.86 -55.48
CA ASP A 395 9.13 -2.03 -55.72
C ASP A 395 8.54 -2.97 -56.78
N GLY A 396 7.24 -3.29 -56.69
CA GLY A 396 6.57 -4.09 -57.71
C GLY A 396 6.55 -3.45 -59.10
N ALA A 397 6.49 -2.11 -59.18
CA ALA A 397 6.62 -1.39 -60.44
C ALA A 397 8.05 -1.48 -61.00
N ILE A 398 9.07 -1.37 -60.14
CA ILE A 398 10.48 -1.52 -60.50
C ILE A 398 10.76 -2.96 -60.99
N ASP A 399 10.30 -3.99 -60.29
CA ASP A 399 10.46 -5.40 -60.69
C ASP A 399 9.82 -5.70 -62.05
N SER A 400 8.63 -5.13 -62.32
CA SER A 400 7.96 -5.26 -63.61
C SER A 400 8.79 -4.64 -64.74
N LEU A 401 9.41 -3.49 -64.49
CA LEU A 401 10.33 -2.85 -65.44
C LEU A 401 11.57 -3.72 -65.68
N TYR A 402 12.20 -4.25 -64.62
CA TYR A 402 13.35 -5.15 -64.74
C TYR A 402 13.01 -6.43 -65.53
N ARG A 403 11.88 -7.08 -65.26
CA ARG A 403 11.47 -8.28 -66.01
C ARG A 403 11.18 -7.99 -67.47
N LYS A 404 10.53 -6.86 -67.79
CA LYS A 404 10.29 -6.45 -69.18
C LYS A 404 11.61 -6.17 -69.91
N ALA A 405 12.55 -5.50 -69.26
CA ALA A 405 13.89 -5.27 -69.81
C ALA A 405 14.63 -6.59 -70.04
N GLY A 406 14.68 -7.46 -69.02
CA GLY A 406 15.37 -8.75 -69.08
C GLY A 406 14.78 -9.71 -70.12
N THR A 407 13.46 -9.82 -70.22
CA THR A 407 12.81 -10.63 -71.28
C THR A 407 13.06 -10.08 -72.67
N GLY A 408 13.14 -8.76 -72.82
CA GLY A 408 13.61 -8.11 -74.05
C GLY A 408 15.04 -8.53 -74.41
N SER A 409 15.95 -8.50 -73.44
CA SER A 409 17.34 -8.94 -73.61
C SER A 409 17.45 -10.42 -73.97
N VAL A 410 16.73 -11.32 -73.30
CA VAL A 410 16.75 -12.77 -73.59
C VAL A 410 16.20 -13.07 -74.99
N LYS A 411 15.14 -12.38 -75.43
CA LYS A 411 14.64 -12.53 -76.81
C LYS A 411 15.69 -12.12 -77.84
N LEU A 412 16.44 -11.05 -77.56
CA LEU A 412 17.52 -10.60 -78.42
C LEU A 412 18.66 -11.62 -78.48
N ILE A 413 19.09 -12.15 -77.33
CA ILE A 413 20.14 -13.17 -77.23
C ILE A 413 19.71 -14.48 -77.93
N GLY A 414 18.45 -14.90 -77.76
CA GLY A 414 17.92 -16.10 -78.43
C GLY A 414 17.87 -15.94 -79.95
N ALA A 415 17.49 -14.77 -80.44
CA ALA A 415 17.54 -14.46 -81.88
C ALA A 415 18.97 -14.53 -82.42
N THR A 416 19.96 -14.03 -81.66
CA THR A 416 21.37 -14.12 -82.06
C THR A 416 21.92 -15.55 -81.97
N GLY A 417 21.56 -16.33 -80.95
CA GLY A 417 22.00 -17.73 -80.83
C GLY A 417 21.43 -18.65 -81.94
N LEU A 418 20.22 -18.37 -82.42
CA LEU A 418 19.63 -19.06 -83.59
C LEU A 418 20.39 -18.74 -84.89
N LEU A 419 20.83 -17.49 -85.04
CA LEU A 419 21.71 -17.08 -86.14
C LEU A 419 23.05 -17.81 -86.06
N ASP A 420 23.67 -17.85 -84.89
CA ASP A 420 24.94 -18.53 -84.66
C ASP A 420 24.88 -20.03 -84.95
N LYS A 421 23.80 -20.70 -84.50
CA LYS A 421 23.60 -22.12 -84.75
C LYS A 421 23.41 -22.43 -86.24
N ARG A 422 22.67 -21.59 -86.97
CA ARG A 422 22.53 -21.72 -88.44
C ARG A 422 23.85 -21.51 -89.17
N VAL A 423 24.68 -20.59 -88.69
CA VAL A 423 26.02 -20.34 -89.24
C VAL A 423 26.94 -21.55 -88.96
N ASN A 424 26.94 -22.07 -87.73
CA ASN A 424 27.72 -23.25 -87.33
C ASN A 424 27.28 -24.54 -88.02
N ASP A 425 25.97 -24.75 -88.23
CA ASP A 425 25.47 -25.87 -89.02
C ASP A 425 25.99 -25.79 -90.46
N LEU A 426 26.01 -24.58 -91.05
CA LEU A 426 26.61 -24.34 -92.37
C LEU A 426 28.11 -24.67 -92.39
N TYR A 427 28.86 -24.30 -91.35
CA TYR A 427 30.28 -24.63 -91.20
C TYR A 427 30.53 -26.14 -91.08
N SER A 428 29.69 -26.84 -90.32
CA SER A 428 29.81 -28.28 -90.09
C SER A 428 29.58 -29.11 -91.37
N VAL A 429 28.69 -28.63 -92.24
CA VAL A 429 28.39 -29.25 -93.54
C VAL A 429 29.52 -29.01 -94.55
N LEU A 430 30.16 -27.84 -94.53
CA LEU A 430 31.10 -27.42 -95.59
C LEU A 430 32.58 -27.72 -95.29
N GLY A 431 32.95 -28.13 -94.06
CA GLY A 431 34.35 -28.23 -93.62
C GLY A 431 35.06 -29.59 -93.62
N LYS A 432 34.41 -30.74 -93.90
CA LYS A 432 35.06 -32.07 -93.83
C LYS A 432 35.21 -32.83 -95.15
N GLY A 433 35.31 -32.15 -96.29
CA GLY A 433 35.64 -32.83 -97.54
C GLY A 433 35.66 -32.01 -98.83
N SER A 434 36.28 -30.82 -98.88
CA SER A 434 36.85 -30.29 -100.13
C SER A 434 37.74 -29.07 -99.85
N LEU A 435 39.02 -29.20 -100.18
CA LEU A 435 40.07 -28.20 -100.02
C LEU A 435 39.94 -26.96 -100.97
N LYS A 436 38.81 -26.73 -101.65
CA LYS A 436 38.66 -25.58 -102.56
C LYS A 436 37.79 -24.42 -102.05
N GLY A 437 37.02 -24.58 -100.97
CA GLY A 437 36.04 -23.56 -100.53
C GLY A 437 36.44 -22.66 -99.36
N PHE A 438 37.49 -23.02 -98.60
CA PHE A 438 37.76 -22.44 -97.27
C PHE A 438 38.01 -20.92 -97.24
N GLY A 439 38.43 -20.30 -98.34
CA GLY A 439 38.73 -18.87 -98.35
C GLY A 439 37.51 -17.94 -98.19
N LYS A 440 36.32 -18.34 -98.64
CA LYS A 440 35.13 -17.45 -98.63
C LYS A 440 34.33 -17.49 -97.33
N LEU A 441 34.36 -18.60 -96.59
CA LEU A 441 33.64 -18.75 -95.32
C LEU A 441 34.34 -18.01 -94.16
N ALA A 442 35.67 -18.06 -94.08
CA ALA A 442 36.45 -17.36 -93.04
C ALA A 442 36.35 -15.82 -93.09
N ALA A 443 35.83 -15.23 -94.17
CA ALA A 443 35.55 -13.80 -94.27
C ALA A 443 34.17 -13.45 -93.67
N TRP A 444 33.20 -14.36 -93.75
CA TRP A 444 31.87 -14.16 -93.20
C TRP A 444 31.87 -14.28 -91.67
N ASP A 445 32.64 -15.23 -91.12
CA ASP A 445 32.83 -15.40 -89.66
C ASP A 445 33.30 -14.12 -88.98
N ARG A 446 34.34 -13.50 -89.56
CA ARG A 446 34.96 -12.30 -88.97
C ARG A 446 34.00 -11.12 -88.94
N ASN A 447 33.12 -10.98 -89.93
CA ASN A 447 32.11 -9.92 -89.95
C ASN A 447 31.01 -10.17 -88.91
N LEU A 448 30.64 -11.42 -88.65
CA LEU A 448 29.70 -11.78 -87.58
C LEU A 448 30.30 -11.52 -86.20
N ASP A 449 31.56 -11.91 -85.98
CA ASP A 449 32.29 -11.65 -84.72
C ASP A 449 32.41 -10.14 -84.41
N GLU A 450 32.63 -9.31 -85.42
CA GLU A 450 32.64 -7.85 -85.26
C GLU A 450 31.25 -7.30 -84.88
N LEU A 451 30.19 -7.83 -85.49
CA LEU A 451 28.82 -7.46 -85.15
C LEU A 451 28.48 -7.84 -83.70
N TYR A 452 28.90 -9.04 -83.25
CA TYR A 452 28.73 -9.52 -81.88
C TYR A 452 29.46 -8.64 -80.85
N LYS A 453 30.70 -8.24 -81.12
CA LYS A 453 31.45 -7.32 -80.24
C LYS A 453 30.77 -5.97 -80.12
N ASN A 454 30.28 -5.42 -81.24
CA ASN A 454 29.61 -4.11 -81.24
C ASN A 454 28.27 -4.14 -80.49
N LEU A 455 27.47 -5.20 -80.65
CA LEU A 455 26.23 -5.41 -79.89
C LEU A 455 26.49 -5.61 -78.39
N GLY A 456 27.51 -6.42 -78.04
CA GLY A 456 27.91 -6.62 -76.65
C GLY A 456 28.35 -5.32 -75.95
N LEU A 457 29.07 -4.43 -76.65
CA LEU A 457 29.50 -3.14 -76.11
C LEU A 457 28.32 -2.18 -75.84
N VAL A 458 27.28 -2.19 -76.68
CA VAL A 458 26.07 -1.37 -76.49
C VAL A 458 25.30 -1.83 -75.24
N PHE A 459 25.11 -3.15 -75.07
CA PHE A 459 24.43 -3.71 -73.90
C PHE A 459 25.21 -3.47 -72.60
N THR A 460 26.53 -3.64 -72.62
CA THR A 460 27.37 -3.42 -71.44
C THR A 460 27.34 -1.95 -71.00
N ARG A 461 27.31 -0.98 -71.95
CA ARG A 461 27.14 0.45 -71.63
C ARG A 461 25.77 0.77 -71.06
N ALA A 462 24.70 0.12 -71.55
CA ALA A 462 23.34 0.32 -71.03
C ALA A 462 23.19 -0.22 -69.60
N ILE A 463 23.74 -1.40 -69.33
CA ILE A 463 23.77 -2.00 -67.99
C ILE A 463 24.62 -1.16 -67.03
N GLY A 464 25.80 -0.69 -67.47
CA GLY A 464 26.64 0.18 -66.64
C GLY A 464 26.00 1.52 -66.27
N LYS A 465 25.17 2.11 -67.15
CA LYS A 465 24.40 3.33 -66.85
C LYS A 465 23.28 3.07 -65.84
N LEU A 466 22.66 1.90 -65.87
CA LEU A 466 21.63 1.50 -64.90
C LEU A 466 22.24 1.15 -63.53
N ASP A 467 23.38 0.44 -63.50
CA ASP A 467 24.14 0.13 -62.27
C ASP A 467 24.67 1.40 -61.59
N ALA A 468 25.07 2.41 -62.36
CA ALA A 468 25.49 3.71 -61.83
C ALA A 468 24.33 4.53 -61.22
N VAL A 469 23.09 4.37 -61.71
CA VAL A 469 21.89 4.99 -61.12
C VAL A 469 21.49 4.26 -59.85
N ASP A 470 21.57 2.92 -59.85
CA ASP A 470 21.29 2.08 -58.69
C ASP A 470 22.29 2.34 -57.55
N ARG A 471 23.60 2.39 -57.85
CA ARG A 471 24.63 2.83 -56.88
C ARG A 471 24.44 4.25 -56.39
N LYS A 472 24.03 5.21 -57.24
CA LYS A 472 23.73 6.57 -56.76
C LYS A 472 22.56 6.65 -55.79
N LEU A 473 21.61 5.70 -55.87
CA LEU A 473 20.47 5.61 -54.97
C LEU A 473 20.75 4.78 -53.70
N THR A 474 21.77 3.92 -53.73
CA THR A 474 22.16 3.04 -52.61
C THR A 474 23.45 3.47 -51.89
N GLU A 475 24.32 4.28 -52.51
CA GLU A 475 25.62 4.75 -52.01
C GLU A 475 25.65 6.25 -51.66
N THR A 476 24.57 6.83 -51.11
CA THR A 476 24.71 8.02 -50.24
C THR A 476 24.75 7.61 -48.76
N PRO A 477 25.86 7.03 -48.27
CA PRO A 477 26.06 6.85 -46.85
C PRO A 477 26.37 8.21 -46.23
N VAL A 478 25.56 8.65 -45.27
CA VAL A 478 25.96 9.75 -44.38
C VAL A 478 27.16 9.25 -43.56
N GLN A 479 28.36 9.73 -43.87
CA GLN A 479 29.59 9.33 -43.18
C GLN A 479 29.68 9.92 -41.76
N PRO A 480 30.41 9.28 -40.83
CA PRO A 480 30.32 9.54 -39.39
C PRO A 480 30.96 10.85 -38.90
N GLU A 481 31.69 11.58 -39.74
CA GLU A 481 32.48 12.76 -39.33
C GLU A 481 31.68 14.08 -39.33
N ASP A 482 30.48 14.11 -39.95
CA ASP A 482 29.54 15.24 -39.87
C ASP A 482 28.75 15.29 -38.54
N LYS A 483 28.88 14.27 -37.69
CA LYS A 483 28.13 14.19 -36.42
C LYS A 483 28.54 15.26 -35.41
N ARG A 484 29.81 15.67 -35.35
CA ARG A 484 30.27 16.73 -34.40
C ARG A 484 29.87 18.13 -34.85
N GLU A 485 29.92 18.41 -36.14
CA GLU A 485 29.44 19.70 -36.66
C GLU A 485 27.92 19.81 -36.49
N TRP A 486 27.19 18.71 -36.72
CA TRP A 486 25.76 18.63 -36.48
C TRP A 486 25.40 18.75 -34.98
N LEU A 487 26.13 18.08 -34.08
CA LEU A 487 26.00 18.23 -32.62
C LEU A 487 26.33 19.65 -32.12
N GLY A 488 27.34 20.31 -32.70
CA GLY A 488 27.68 21.70 -32.40
C GLY A 488 26.64 22.70 -32.92
N ARG A 489 26.00 22.42 -34.06
CA ARG A 489 24.82 23.18 -34.53
C ARG A 489 23.59 22.94 -33.63
N MET A 490 23.40 21.72 -33.13
CA MET A 490 22.32 21.38 -32.20
C MET A 490 22.49 22.00 -30.81
N GLN A 491 23.70 22.01 -30.24
CA GLN A 491 23.99 22.67 -28.97
C GLN A 491 23.78 24.19 -29.04
N ARG A 492 24.16 24.83 -30.16
CA ARG A 492 23.87 26.26 -30.41
C ARG A 492 22.39 26.53 -30.63
N ALA A 493 21.66 25.61 -31.28
CA ALA A 493 20.20 25.70 -31.40
C ALA A 493 19.49 25.52 -30.06
N MET A 494 19.96 24.63 -29.19
CA MET A 494 19.42 24.41 -27.83
C MET A 494 19.70 25.58 -26.87
N ALA A 495 20.88 26.22 -26.95
CA ALA A 495 21.17 27.44 -26.19
C ALA A 495 20.28 28.62 -26.61
N ASN A 496 20.00 28.76 -27.91
CA ASN A 496 19.03 29.72 -28.44
C ASN A 496 17.57 29.37 -28.10
N PHE A 497 17.27 28.10 -27.84
CA PHE A 497 15.95 27.64 -27.41
C PHE A 497 15.70 27.96 -25.92
N SER A 498 16.72 27.84 -25.06
CA SER A 498 16.63 28.19 -23.63
C SER A 498 16.31 29.67 -23.36
N GLY A 499 16.73 30.59 -24.24
CA GLY A 499 16.44 32.02 -24.10
C GLY A 499 15.04 32.44 -24.58
N LYS A 500 14.35 31.58 -25.35
CA LYS A 500 13.02 31.88 -25.93
C LYS A 500 11.85 31.19 -25.21
N ILE A 501 12.12 30.39 -24.17
CA ILE A 501 11.12 29.68 -23.35
C ILE A 501 10.32 30.60 -22.41
N PHE A 502 10.56 31.92 -22.41
CA PHE A 502 9.74 32.84 -21.62
C PHE A 502 8.45 33.34 -22.31
N ASN A 503 8.10 32.87 -23.52
CA ASN A 503 6.82 33.22 -24.14
C ASN A 503 6.28 32.15 -25.13
N LEU A 504 5.24 31.41 -24.68
CA LEU A 504 4.17 30.72 -25.45
C LEU A 504 4.57 29.47 -26.29
N ASN A 505 3.75 28.47 -26.64
CA ASN A 505 2.30 28.18 -26.55
C ASN A 505 2.09 26.63 -26.48
N VAL A 506 0.89 26.14 -26.15
CA VAL A 506 0.55 24.73 -25.77
C VAL A 506 0.94 23.62 -26.78
N GLU A 507 1.11 23.91 -28.07
CA GLU A 507 1.54 22.90 -29.06
C GLU A 507 3.00 22.43 -28.89
N VAL A 508 3.85 23.22 -28.20
CA VAL A 508 5.24 22.85 -27.90
C VAL A 508 5.33 21.86 -26.72
N LEU A 509 4.33 21.87 -25.82
CA LEU A 509 4.23 20.90 -24.71
C LEU A 509 3.99 19.47 -25.24
N VAL A 510 3.28 19.36 -26.36
CA VAL A 510 2.99 18.08 -27.02
C VAL A 510 4.25 17.52 -27.71
N ALA A 511 5.09 18.37 -28.29
CA ALA A 511 6.36 17.95 -28.87
C ALA A 511 7.43 17.58 -27.81
N ALA A 512 7.43 18.24 -26.65
CA ALA A 512 8.32 17.91 -25.53
C ALA A 512 8.00 16.55 -24.88
N LEU A 513 6.70 16.21 -24.79
CA LEU A 513 6.25 14.89 -24.32
C LEU A 513 6.58 13.77 -25.32
N ALA A 514 6.48 14.04 -26.63
CA ALA A 514 6.90 13.08 -27.66
C ALA A 514 8.41 12.81 -27.64
N LEU A 515 9.25 13.83 -27.40
CA LEU A 515 10.70 13.67 -27.31
C LEU A 515 11.14 12.93 -26.03
N GLY A 516 10.46 13.19 -24.90
CA GLY A 516 10.72 12.50 -23.63
C GLY A 516 10.42 11.01 -23.67
N VAL A 517 9.39 10.61 -24.42
CA VAL A 517 9.04 9.20 -24.64
C VAL A 517 10.05 8.48 -25.54
N VAL A 518 10.60 9.16 -26.55
CA VAL A 518 11.65 8.58 -27.42
C VAL A 518 12.99 8.42 -26.68
N VAL A 519 13.34 9.34 -25.77
CA VAL A 519 14.54 9.22 -24.93
C VAL A 519 14.41 8.06 -23.93
N LEU A 520 13.23 7.83 -23.36
CA LEU A 520 12.95 6.69 -22.48
C LEU A 520 13.03 5.34 -23.22
N ILE A 521 12.58 5.29 -24.48
CA ILE A 521 12.67 4.09 -25.33
C ILE A 521 14.14 3.74 -25.65
N PHE A 522 15.00 4.72 -25.90
CA PHE A 522 16.43 4.48 -26.15
C PHE A 522 17.23 4.09 -24.88
N VAL A 523 16.85 4.62 -23.70
CA VAL A 523 17.47 4.22 -22.41
C VAL A 523 17.06 2.79 -22.02
N PHE A 524 15.82 2.37 -22.32
CA PHE A 524 15.36 1.01 -22.05
C PHE A 524 15.94 -0.04 -23.01
N TYR A 525 16.17 0.31 -24.28
CA TYR A 525 16.81 -0.60 -25.25
C TYR A 525 18.33 -0.77 -25.02
N GLY A 526 18.99 0.19 -24.39
CA GLY A 526 20.40 0.08 -23.99
C GLY A 526 20.67 -0.80 -22.76
N PHE A 527 19.65 -1.10 -21.94
CA PHE A 527 19.82 -1.84 -20.68
C PHE A 527 19.55 -3.35 -20.76
N LEU A 528 18.97 -3.85 -21.87
CA LEU A 528 18.58 -5.26 -22.03
C LEU A 528 19.50 -6.07 -22.96
N GLY A 529 20.60 -5.49 -23.44
CA GLY A 529 21.63 -6.20 -24.20
C GLY A 529 22.86 -6.55 -23.36
N GLY A 530 22.82 -7.63 -22.58
CA GLY A 530 24.01 -8.07 -21.83
C GLY A 530 23.87 -9.36 -21.02
N LYS A 531 24.24 -10.48 -21.66
CA LYS A 531 24.68 -11.80 -21.12
C LYS A 531 23.61 -12.86 -20.77
N MET A 532 23.43 -13.78 -21.72
CA MET A 532 23.33 -15.22 -21.46
C MET A 532 24.45 -15.94 -22.24
N ASN A 533 25.57 -16.16 -21.55
CA ASN A 533 26.37 -17.38 -21.51
C ASN A 533 27.13 -17.34 -20.19
#